data_AF-A0A164LB85-F1
#
_entry.id   AF-A0A164LB85-F1
#
_cell.length_a   1.000
_cell.length_b   1.000
_cell.length_c   1.000
_cell.angle_alpha   90.00
_cell.angle_beta   90.00
_cell.angle_gamma   90.00
#
_symmetry.space_group_name_H-M   'P 1'
#
loop_
_entity.id
_entity.type
_entity.pdbx_description
1 polymer ?
#
loop_
_entity_poly.entity_id
_entity_poly.type
_entity_poly.pdbx_seq_one_letter_code
_entity_poly.pdbx_strand_id
1 'polypeptide(L)'
;MSKQQRADTLASSAPDDVTPDDIETVETAPEAGESDGVGEEQAVNKHGYPDNTPLTEMTVEQQAAYWKAKARMHESRSRAKAGGLSAEEADALRNELQELRDAQLSETERAQQDAIESAREAGRSEARDQLMPMLHEAQLRGYASTVIKGAKLDGFVSTVNITAFSAEDGSIDGEKVVAHLKAMYGEEPPSSAAASTYPNFGQGSPGATSQKSTRADGLAEAKRRGFSPAA
;
A
#
# COMPACT_ATOMS: atom_id res chain seq x y z
N MET A 1 20.16 36.29 11.01
CA MET A 1 19.59 37.65 10.99
C MET A 1 18.47 37.66 9.97
N SER A 2 17.27 38.05 10.41
CA SER A 2 16.02 38.28 9.66
C SER A 2 15.40 37.10 8.91
N LYS A 3 14.09 36.88 8.87
CA LYS A 3 12.85 37.19 9.64
C LYS A 3 11.70 36.88 8.66
N GLN A 4 10.52 36.54 9.18
CA GLN A 4 9.23 36.25 8.49
C GLN A 4 9.13 34.77 8.02
N GLN A 5 8.46 33.84 8.70
CA GLN A 5 7.27 33.88 9.57
C GLN A 5 6.05 34.55 8.94
N ARG A 6 5.18 33.73 8.34
CA ARG A 6 3.72 33.89 8.38
C ARG A 6 3.11 32.54 8.75
N ALA A 7 2.72 32.44 10.00
CA ALA A 7 1.60 31.63 10.46
C ALA A 7 0.31 32.34 10.08
N ASP A 8 -0.76 31.58 9.81
CA ASP A 8 -2.20 31.92 9.93
C ASP A 8 -3.00 31.07 8.92
N THR A 9 -4.12 30.42 9.22
CA THR A 9 -4.83 30.04 10.45
C THR A 9 -5.83 28.98 9.96
N LEU A 10 -6.03 27.89 10.70
CA LEU A 10 -7.21 27.03 10.50
C LEU A 10 -8.46 27.83 10.88
N ALA A 11 -9.46 27.87 9.99
CA ALA A 11 -10.81 28.27 10.35
C ALA A 11 -11.81 27.32 9.69
N SER A 12 -12.17 26.30 10.47
CA SER A 12 -13.42 25.58 10.40
C SER A 12 -14.56 26.60 10.63
N SER A 13 -15.49 26.72 9.69
CA SER A 13 -16.75 27.43 9.92
C SER A 13 -17.89 26.53 9.46
N ALA A 14 -18.57 25.94 10.45
CA ALA A 14 -19.90 25.39 10.30
C ALA A 14 -20.89 26.53 9.95
N PRO A 15 -22.01 26.24 9.27
CA PRO A 15 -23.10 27.20 9.17
C PRO A 15 -23.90 27.22 10.49
N ASP A 16 -23.83 28.36 11.18
CA ASP A 16 -24.70 28.69 12.32
C ASP A 16 -26.16 28.83 11.84
N ASP A 17 -27.00 27.98 12.42
CA ASP A 17 -28.30 28.27 13.03
C ASP A 17 -28.94 29.63 12.69
N VAL A 18 -29.91 29.62 11.77
CA VAL A 18 -30.89 30.71 11.62
C VAL A 18 -32.18 30.25 12.28
N THR A 19 -32.33 30.66 13.54
CA THR A 19 -33.57 30.61 14.30
C THR A 19 -34.60 31.60 13.73
N PRO A 20 -35.90 31.28 13.75
CA PRO A 20 -36.96 32.13 13.23
C PRO A 20 -37.57 32.94 14.37
N ASP A 21 -36.97 34.07 14.74
CA ASP A 21 -37.56 34.99 15.72
C ASP A 21 -37.29 36.44 15.31
N ASP A 22 -38.20 36.97 14.47
CA ASP A 22 -38.51 38.39 14.38
C ASP A 22 -40.00 38.49 14.01
N ILE A 23 -40.84 38.12 14.99
CA ILE A 23 -42.27 38.39 14.99
C ILE A 23 -42.57 39.14 16.30
N GLU A 24 -42.51 40.46 16.26
CA GLU A 24 -43.28 41.32 17.18
C GLU A 24 -44.02 42.38 16.34
N THR A 25 -45.30 42.15 16.06
CA THR A 25 -46.48 42.67 16.76
C THR A 25 -46.73 44.17 16.53
N VAL A 26 -47.68 44.47 15.65
CA VAL A 26 -48.57 45.62 15.80
C VAL A 26 -50.00 45.12 15.67
N GLU A 27 -50.72 45.17 16.79
CA GLU A 27 -52.17 45.04 16.90
C GLU A 27 -52.89 45.93 15.88
N THR A 28 -53.95 45.44 15.26
CA THR A 28 -55.33 45.88 15.56
C THR A 28 -56.32 45.15 14.66
N ALA A 29 -57.35 44.56 15.28
CA ALA A 29 -58.54 44.06 14.61
C ALA A 29 -59.28 45.20 13.88
N PRO A 30 -59.97 44.88 12.79
CA PRO A 30 -61.43 44.91 12.83
C PRO A 30 -61.99 43.58 12.33
N GLU A 31 -62.73 42.87 13.17
CA GLU A 31 -64.19 42.95 13.25
C GLU A 31 -64.87 42.51 11.96
N ALA A 32 -65.59 41.39 12.10
CA ALA A 32 -66.37 40.74 11.07
C ALA A 32 -67.37 41.73 10.45
N GLY A 33 -67.20 41.98 9.15
CA GLY A 33 -68.23 42.52 8.28
C GLY A 33 -68.81 41.39 7.46
N GLU A 34 -69.97 40.90 7.89
CA GLU A 34 -70.87 40.08 7.09
C GLU A 34 -71.36 40.93 5.90
N SER A 35 -71.12 40.48 4.67
CA SER A 35 -71.83 40.99 3.50
C SER A 35 -72.26 39.84 2.62
N ASP A 36 -73.51 39.46 2.82
CA ASP A 36 -74.33 38.63 1.94
C ASP A 36 -74.58 39.38 0.61
N GLY A 37 -74.35 38.69 -0.51
CA GLY A 37 -75.04 38.95 -1.79
C GLY A 37 -74.44 39.96 -2.79
N VAL A 38 -74.18 39.42 -3.99
CA VAL A 38 -74.17 40.05 -5.33
C VAL A 38 -72.83 40.61 -5.83
N GLY A 39 -72.12 39.76 -6.58
CA GLY A 39 -71.38 40.17 -7.78
C GLY A 39 -70.18 41.09 -7.58
N GLU A 40 -69.23 40.72 -6.72
CA GLU A 40 -67.91 41.35 -6.77
C GLU A 40 -67.12 40.77 -7.94
N GLU A 41 -66.78 41.62 -8.91
CA GLU A 41 -65.66 41.38 -9.82
C GLU A 41 -64.43 41.14 -8.96
N GLN A 42 -64.12 39.87 -8.66
CA GLN A 42 -62.89 39.50 -7.98
C GLN A 42 -61.73 40.18 -8.70
N ALA A 43 -60.99 41.02 -7.98
CA ALA A 43 -59.90 41.80 -8.55
C ALA A 43 -58.87 40.84 -9.18
N VAL A 44 -58.89 40.75 -10.51
CA VAL A 44 -57.97 39.90 -11.27
C VAL A 44 -56.60 40.56 -11.28
N ASN A 45 -55.56 39.77 -11.03
CA ASN A 45 -54.18 40.25 -11.14
C ASN A 45 -53.80 40.52 -12.61
N LYS A 46 -52.58 41.02 -12.82
CA LYS A 46 -51.99 41.26 -14.15
C LYS A 46 -51.91 40.03 -15.08
N HIS A 47 -52.18 38.83 -14.54
CA HIS A 47 -52.16 37.57 -15.25
C HIS A 47 -53.56 37.00 -15.51
N GLY A 48 -54.62 37.67 -15.06
CA GLY A 48 -56.01 37.29 -15.33
C GLY A 48 -56.63 36.31 -14.33
N TYR A 49 -56.05 36.16 -13.13
CA TYR A 49 -56.61 35.35 -12.05
C TYR A 49 -56.51 36.06 -10.69
N PRO A 50 -57.37 35.77 -9.70
CA PRO A 50 -57.27 36.35 -8.35
C PRO A 50 -56.13 35.70 -7.52
N ASP A 51 -55.39 36.51 -6.74
CA ASP A 51 -54.18 36.04 -6.04
C ASP A 51 -54.46 35.21 -4.77
N ASN A 52 -55.61 35.42 -4.10
CA ASN A 52 -55.95 34.81 -2.81
C ASN A 52 -57.15 33.86 -2.86
N THR A 53 -57.56 33.42 -4.06
CA THR A 53 -58.70 32.52 -4.24
C THR A 53 -58.21 31.09 -4.45
N PRO A 54 -58.73 30.09 -3.72
CA PRO A 54 -58.45 28.68 -4.01
C PRO A 54 -58.86 28.30 -5.43
N LEU A 55 -58.14 27.37 -6.06
CA LEU A 55 -58.39 26.97 -7.45
C LEU A 55 -59.83 26.45 -7.67
N THR A 56 -60.46 25.88 -6.64
CA THR A 56 -61.84 25.38 -6.64
C THR A 56 -62.89 26.47 -6.71
N GLU A 57 -62.56 27.69 -6.32
CA GLU A 57 -63.44 28.86 -6.28
C GLU A 57 -63.20 29.81 -7.47
N MET A 58 -62.21 29.51 -8.31
CA MET A 58 -61.91 30.26 -9.53
C MET A 58 -62.83 29.83 -10.68
N THR A 59 -63.19 30.76 -11.55
CA THR A 59 -63.85 30.41 -12.82
C THR A 59 -62.90 29.62 -13.72
N VAL A 60 -63.44 28.89 -14.70
CA VAL A 60 -62.64 28.07 -15.62
C VAL A 60 -61.60 28.92 -16.37
N GLU A 61 -61.96 30.15 -16.73
CA GLU A 61 -61.09 31.11 -17.40
C GLU A 61 -59.92 31.56 -16.50
N GLN A 62 -60.20 31.83 -15.22
CA GLN A 62 -59.20 32.20 -14.22
C GLN A 62 -58.25 31.02 -13.92
N GLN A 63 -58.78 29.79 -13.83
CA GLN A 63 -57.96 28.59 -13.66
C GLN A 63 -57.03 28.39 -14.87
N ALA A 64 -57.53 28.58 -16.09
CA ALA A 64 -56.70 28.49 -17.30
C ALA A 64 -55.58 29.55 -17.32
N ALA A 65 -55.89 30.77 -16.89
CA ALA A 65 -54.92 31.85 -16.75
C ALA A 65 -53.85 31.54 -15.69
N TYR A 66 -54.25 31.00 -14.54
CA TYR A 66 -53.35 30.53 -13.48
C TYR A 66 -52.37 29.47 -13.98
N TRP A 67 -52.89 28.41 -14.63
CA TRP A 67 -52.05 27.33 -15.16
C TRP A 67 -51.10 27.81 -16.25
N LYS A 68 -51.53 28.71 -17.13
CA LYS A 68 -50.67 29.32 -18.15
C LYS A 68 -49.52 30.13 -17.54
N ALA A 69 -49.79 30.90 -16.48
CA ALA A 69 -48.77 31.66 -15.77
C ALA A 69 -47.78 30.74 -15.04
N LYS A 70 -48.28 29.70 -14.37
CA LYS A 70 -47.42 28.70 -13.70
C LYS A 70 -46.58 27.92 -14.71
N ALA A 71 -47.14 27.48 -15.82
CA ALA A 71 -46.39 26.78 -16.88
C ALA A 71 -45.22 27.64 -17.40
N ARG A 72 -45.45 28.92 -17.69
CA ARG A 72 -44.39 29.87 -18.11
C ARG A 72 -43.32 30.06 -17.04
N MET A 73 -43.71 30.13 -15.76
CA MET A 73 -42.76 30.21 -14.65
C MET A 73 -41.92 28.94 -14.55
N HIS A 74 -42.53 27.76 -14.69
CA HIS A 74 -41.84 26.47 -14.68
C HIS A 74 -40.89 26.32 -15.86
N GLU A 75 -41.30 26.72 -17.07
CA GLU A 75 -40.45 26.74 -18.27
C GLU A 75 -39.27 27.72 -18.12
N SER A 76 -39.53 28.91 -17.58
CA SER A 76 -38.47 29.90 -17.33
C SER A 76 -37.47 29.39 -16.29
N ARG A 77 -37.96 28.77 -15.21
CA ARG A 77 -37.13 28.19 -14.15
C ARG A 77 -36.34 26.97 -14.64
N SER A 78 -36.92 26.12 -15.49
CA SER A 78 -36.22 24.95 -16.03
C SER A 78 -35.08 25.37 -16.97
N ARG A 79 -35.32 26.33 -17.86
CA ARG A 79 -34.28 26.93 -18.72
C ARG A 79 -33.16 27.58 -17.89
N ALA A 80 -33.53 28.35 -16.87
CA ALA A 80 -32.56 28.99 -15.98
C ALA A 80 -31.71 27.96 -15.20
N LYS A 81 -32.32 26.88 -14.69
CA LYS A 81 -31.61 25.80 -13.97
C LYS A 81 -30.68 25.01 -14.89
N ALA A 82 -31.05 24.84 -16.16
CA ALA A 82 -30.18 24.27 -17.18
C ALA A 82 -29.10 25.26 -17.65
N GLY A 83 -29.02 26.48 -17.10
CA GLY A 83 -28.05 27.49 -17.54
C GLY A 83 -28.24 27.92 -18.99
N GLY A 84 -29.43 27.69 -19.57
CA GLY A 84 -29.69 27.89 -21.00
C GLY A 84 -29.19 26.76 -21.92
N LEU A 85 -28.58 25.71 -21.37
CA LEU A 85 -28.15 24.54 -22.14
C LEU A 85 -29.36 23.69 -22.54
N SER A 86 -29.29 23.15 -23.75
CA SER A 86 -30.18 22.07 -24.17
C SER A 86 -29.88 20.79 -23.38
N ALA A 87 -30.84 19.86 -23.35
CA ALA A 87 -30.64 18.57 -22.69
C ALA A 87 -29.46 17.80 -23.32
N GLU A 88 -29.31 17.87 -24.64
CA GLU A 88 -28.24 17.22 -25.39
C GLU A 88 -26.85 17.79 -25.02
N GLU A 89 -26.73 19.11 -24.93
CA GLU A 89 -25.47 19.76 -24.52
C GLU A 89 -25.11 19.42 -23.06
N ALA A 90 -26.10 19.36 -22.18
CA ALA A 90 -25.88 18.98 -20.78
C ALA A 90 -25.39 17.54 -20.66
N ASP A 91 -25.90 16.62 -21.48
CA ASP A 91 -25.46 15.23 -21.50
C ASP A 91 -24.07 15.08 -22.14
N ALA A 92 -23.78 15.83 -23.21
CA ALA A 92 -22.44 15.87 -23.82
C ALA A 92 -21.37 16.32 -22.80
N LEU A 93 -21.62 17.40 -22.06
CA LEU A 93 -20.71 17.90 -21.02
C LEU A 93 -20.52 16.90 -19.87
N ARG A 94 -21.58 16.17 -19.48
CA ARG A 94 -21.46 15.13 -18.46
C ARG A 94 -20.57 13.98 -18.92
N ASN A 95 -20.73 13.55 -20.17
CA ASN A 95 -19.92 12.49 -20.75
C ASN A 95 -18.45 12.89 -20.85
N GLU A 96 -18.17 14.10 -21.32
CA GLU A 96 -16.80 14.63 -21.40
C GLU A 96 -16.15 14.74 -20.02
N LEU A 97 -16.87 15.23 -19.01
CA LEU A 97 -16.38 15.28 -17.63
C LEU A 97 -16.14 13.89 -17.05
N GLN A 98 -16.92 12.89 -17.45
CA GLN A 98 -16.71 11.51 -17.03
C GLN A 98 -15.46 10.93 -17.69
N GLU A 99 -15.32 11.10 -19.01
CA GLU A 99 -14.13 10.63 -19.76
C GLU A 99 -12.84 11.26 -19.23
N LEU A 100 -12.84 12.56 -18.94
CA LEU A 100 -11.69 13.25 -18.34
C LEU A 100 -11.37 12.72 -16.94
N ARG A 101 -12.38 12.42 -16.11
CA ARG A 101 -12.17 11.82 -14.78
C ARG A 101 -11.60 10.41 -14.89
N ASP A 102 -12.15 9.60 -15.79
CA ASP A 102 -11.70 8.22 -16.00
C ASP A 102 -10.26 8.21 -16.55
N ALA A 103 -9.94 9.12 -17.47
CA ALA A 103 -8.59 9.31 -17.98
C ALA A 103 -7.62 9.73 -16.87
N GLN A 104 -7.96 10.74 -16.06
CA GLN A 104 -7.14 11.18 -14.93
C GLN A 104 -6.96 10.09 -13.89
N LEU A 105 -8.03 9.36 -13.52
CA LEU A 105 -7.95 8.23 -12.61
C LEU A 105 -6.96 7.19 -13.15
N SER A 106 -7.08 6.79 -14.41
CA SER A 106 -6.17 5.82 -15.03
C SER A 106 -4.71 6.30 -15.07
N GLU A 107 -4.47 7.59 -15.25
CA GLU A 107 -3.13 8.18 -15.24
C GLU A 107 -2.55 8.19 -13.82
N THR A 108 -3.36 8.58 -12.82
CA THR A 108 -2.93 8.55 -11.41
C THR A 108 -2.66 7.14 -10.91
N GLU A 109 -3.46 6.15 -11.32
CA GLU A 109 -3.25 4.74 -11.00
C GLU A 109 -1.95 4.21 -11.62
N ARG A 110 -1.68 4.55 -12.89
CA ARG A 110 -0.43 4.20 -13.55
C ARG A 110 0.77 4.85 -12.85
N ALA A 111 0.69 6.14 -12.56
CA ALA A 111 1.75 6.85 -11.84
C ALA A 111 2.01 6.27 -10.45
N GLN A 112 0.96 5.82 -9.75
CA GLN A 112 1.10 5.16 -8.46
C GLN A 112 1.78 3.78 -8.60
N GLN A 113 1.40 2.98 -9.61
CA GLN A 113 2.05 1.71 -9.89
C GLN A 113 3.54 1.89 -10.23
N ASP A 114 3.86 2.84 -11.11
CA ASP A 114 5.24 3.16 -11.49
C ASP A 114 6.06 3.63 -10.28
N ALA A 115 5.48 4.45 -9.40
CA ALA A 115 6.13 4.89 -8.17
C ALA A 115 6.39 3.73 -7.20
N ILE A 116 5.44 2.79 -7.06
CA ILE A 116 5.62 1.59 -6.23
C ILE A 116 6.71 0.69 -6.81
N GLU A 117 6.74 0.48 -8.13
CA GLU A 117 7.76 -0.33 -8.78
C GLU A 117 9.15 0.30 -8.67
N SER A 118 9.26 1.61 -8.92
CA SER A 118 10.50 2.36 -8.75
C SER A 118 11.00 2.29 -7.30
N ALA A 119 10.13 2.47 -6.31
CA ALA A 119 10.49 2.36 -4.90
C ALA A 119 10.94 0.94 -4.53
N ARG A 120 10.31 -0.10 -5.10
CA ARG A 120 10.73 -1.50 -4.90
C ARG A 120 12.12 -1.75 -5.49
N GLU A 121 12.40 -1.26 -6.69
CA GLU A 121 13.70 -1.46 -7.32
C GLU A 121 14.80 -0.68 -6.58
N ALA A 122 14.53 0.56 -6.19
CA ALA A 122 15.42 1.36 -5.36
C ALA A 122 15.72 0.65 -4.03
N GLY A 123 14.69 0.13 -3.35
CA GLY A 123 14.86 -0.63 -2.10
C GLY A 123 15.66 -1.91 -2.28
N ARG A 124 15.48 -2.65 -3.39
CA ARG A 124 16.31 -3.83 -3.70
C ARG A 124 17.75 -3.45 -3.98
N SER A 125 17.99 -2.37 -4.71
CA SER A 125 19.34 -1.89 -4.99
C SER A 125 20.04 -1.50 -3.69
N GLU A 126 19.39 -0.69 -2.87
CA GLU A 126 19.94 -0.26 -1.58
C GLU A 126 20.20 -1.45 -0.65
N ALA A 127 19.29 -2.41 -0.58
CA ALA A 127 19.50 -3.64 0.18
C ALA A 127 20.71 -4.43 -0.33
N ARG A 128 20.90 -4.53 -1.66
CA ARG A 128 22.10 -5.16 -2.22
C ARG A 128 23.34 -4.38 -1.86
N ASP A 129 23.35 -3.07 -2.00
CA ASP A 129 24.53 -2.23 -1.72
C ASP A 129 24.97 -2.36 -0.24
N GLN A 130 24.01 -2.47 0.68
CA GLN A 130 24.29 -2.67 2.11
C GLN A 130 24.73 -4.10 2.44
N LEU A 131 24.08 -5.11 1.86
CA LEU A 131 24.29 -6.52 2.24
C LEU A 131 25.43 -7.20 1.48
N MET A 132 25.72 -6.78 0.25
CA MET A 132 26.76 -7.40 -0.58
C MET A 132 28.15 -7.36 0.07
N PRO A 133 28.62 -6.24 0.65
CA PRO A 133 29.89 -6.21 1.37
C PRO A 133 29.93 -7.20 2.53
N MET A 134 28.84 -7.32 3.30
CA MET A 134 28.75 -8.26 4.43
C MET A 134 28.78 -9.71 3.96
N LEU A 135 28.09 -10.02 2.85
CA LEU A 135 28.11 -11.35 2.24
C LEU A 135 29.51 -11.71 1.73
N HIS A 136 30.18 -10.79 1.05
CA HIS A 136 31.55 -11.01 0.58
C HIS A 136 32.53 -11.21 1.73
N GLU A 137 32.41 -10.42 2.80
CA GLU A 137 33.23 -10.61 3.99
C GLU A 137 32.98 -11.98 4.64
N ALA A 138 31.72 -12.40 4.76
CA ALA A 138 31.36 -13.70 5.29
C ALA A 138 31.91 -14.87 4.45
N GLN A 139 31.83 -14.76 3.12
CA GLN A 139 32.40 -15.73 2.18
C GLN A 139 33.93 -15.79 2.31
N LEU A 140 34.59 -14.63 2.30
CA LEU A 140 36.04 -14.53 2.49
C LEU A 140 36.47 -15.19 3.80
N ARG A 141 35.79 -14.86 4.91
CA ARG A 141 36.04 -15.45 6.22
C ARG A 141 35.84 -16.97 6.20
N GLY A 142 34.80 -17.46 5.52
CA GLY A 142 34.53 -18.88 5.33
C GLY A 142 35.69 -19.62 4.65
N TYR A 143 36.15 -19.14 3.50
CA TYR A 143 37.28 -19.74 2.80
C TYR A 143 38.59 -19.62 3.57
N ALA A 144 38.89 -18.45 4.14
CA ALA A 144 40.11 -18.20 4.89
C ALA A 144 40.21 -19.06 6.17
N SER A 145 39.08 -19.38 6.80
CA SER A 145 39.03 -20.21 8.02
C SER A 145 39.62 -21.62 7.85
N THR A 146 39.76 -22.08 6.61
CA THR A 146 40.36 -23.38 6.27
C THR A 146 41.89 -23.39 6.42
N VAL A 147 42.54 -22.23 6.40
CA VAL A 147 44.01 -22.08 6.46
C VAL A 147 44.45 -21.33 7.71
N ILE A 148 43.66 -20.36 8.18
CA ILE A 148 43.99 -19.52 9.33
C ILE A 148 42.79 -19.41 10.29
N LYS A 149 43.04 -19.31 11.60
CA LYS A 149 41.99 -19.29 12.63
C LYS A 149 42.21 -18.18 13.66
N GLY A 150 41.13 -17.84 14.39
CA GLY A 150 41.16 -16.89 15.51
C GLY A 150 41.69 -15.51 15.09
N ALA A 151 42.53 -14.90 15.94
CA ALA A 151 43.04 -13.55 15.72
C ALA A 151 43.75 -13.33 14.37
N LYS A 152 44.34 -14.38 13.77
CA LYS A 152 44.95 -14.30 12.42
C LYS A 152 43.90 -14.11 11.34
N LEU A 153 42.76 -14.79 11.46
CA LEU A 153 41.63 -14.68 10.53
C LEU A 153 41.02 -13.28 10.60
N ASP A 154 40.76 -12.78 11.81
CA ASP A 154 40.18 -11.45 12.01
C ASP A 154 41.12 -10.34 11.50
N GLY A 155 42.42 -10.46 11.79
CA GLY A 155 43.44 -9.54 11.26
C GLY A 155 43.51 -9.55 9.74
N PHE A 156 43.44 -10.71 9.10
CA PHE A 156 43.42 -10.83 7.65
C PHE A 156 42.18 -10.20 7.03
N VAL A 157 40.98 -10.56 7.50
CA VAL A 157 39.71 -10.05 6.96
C VAL A 157 39.62 -8.53 7.10
N SER A 158 40.14 -7.95 8.19
CA SER A 158 40.10 -6.49 8.43
C SER A 158 41.05 -5.66 7.54
N THR A 159 42.05 -6.28 6.91
CA THR A 159 43.10 -5.58 6.17
C THR A 159 43.09 -5.86 4.67
N VAL A 160 42.41 -6.92 4.24
CA VAL A 160 42.41 -7.34 2.83
C VAL A 160 41.45 -6.49 1.98
N ASN A 161 41.90 -6.18 0.77
CA ASN A 161 40.99 -5.72 -0.27
C ASN A 161 40.20 -6.90 -0.84
N ILE A 162 38.93 -7.02 -0.44
CA ILE A 162 38.01 -8.10 -0.82
C ILE A 162 37.88 -8.22 -2.35
N THR A 163 37.92 -7.11 -3.09
CA THR A 163 37.73 -7.12 -4.55
C THR A 163 38.87 -7.80 -5.31
N ALA A 164 40.05 -7.93 -4.71
CA ALA A 164 41.18 -8.63 -5.31
C ALA A 164 40.94 -10.15 -5.41
N PHE A 165 39.99 -10.66 -4.62
CA PHE A 165 39.61 -12.08 -4.57
C PHE A 165 38.28 -12.34 -5.27
N SER A 166 37.73 -11.37 -6.01
CA SER A 166 36.50 -11.57 -6.75
C SER A 166 36.70 -12.44 -8.00
N ALA A 167 35.73 -13.28 -8.29
CA ALA A 167 35.57 -14.01 -9.54
C ALA A 167 34.86 -13.13 -10.60
N GLU A 168 34.74 -13.64 -11.81
CA GLU A 168 34.10 -12.94 -12.93
C GLU A 168 32.61 -12.68 -12.72
N ASP A 169 31.95 -13.49 -11.89
CA ASP A 169 30.55 -13.36 -11.51
C ASP A 169 30.32 -12.39 -10.32
N GLY A 170 31.40 -11.80 -9.79
CA GLY A 170 31.39 -10.90 -8.64
C GLY A 170 31.40 -11.59 -7.28
N SER A 171 31.34 -12.93 -7.21
CA SER A 171 31.47 -13.69 -5.97
C SER A 171 32.94 -13.79 -5.51
N ILE A 172 33.19 -14.26 -4.28
CA ILE A 172 34.56 -14.47 -3.80
C ILE A 172 35.10 -15.83 -4.29
N ASP A 173 36.23 -15.77 -4.99
CA ASP A 173 36.98 -16.92 -5.48
C ASP A 173 37.76 -17.58 -4.31
N GLY A 174 37.16 -18.63 -3.74
CA GLY A 174 37.76 -19.36 -2.63
C GLY A 174 39.11 -20.00 -2.95
N GLU A 175 39.37 -20.40 -4.20
CA GLU A 175 40.64 -20.99 -4.59
C GLU A 175 41.76 -19.94 -4.56
N LYS A 176 41.49 -18.73 -5.09
CA LYS A 176 42.44 -17.61 -4.98
C LYS A 176 42.72 -17.22 -3.53
N VAL A 177 41.69 -17.18 -2.67
CA VAL A 177 41.85 -16.88 -1.23
C VAL A 177 42.76 -17.92 -0.57
N VAL A 178 42.46 -19.21 -0.76
CA VAL A 178 43.22 -20.29 -0.14
C VAL A 178 44.65 -20.35 -0.69
N ALA A 179 44.84 -20.18 -2.00
CA ALA A 179 46.16 -20.16 -2.62
C ALA A 179 47.01 -19.00 -2.09
N HIS A 180 46.42 -17.80 -1.95
CA HIS A 180 47.11 -16.64 -1.41
C HIS A 180 47.52 -16.84 0.05
N LEU A 181 46.63 -17.38 0.87
CA LEU A 181 46.91 -17.66 2.28
C LEU A 181 47.97 -18.77 2.45
N LYS A 182 47.91 -19.84 1.65
CA LYS A 182 48.95 -20.89 1.64
C LYS A 182 50.30 -20.35 1.20
N ALA A 183 50.35 -19.41 0.28
CA ALA A 183 51.60 -18.77 -0.13
C ALA A 183 52.22 -17.92 1.00
N MET A 184 51.40 -17.26 1.83
CA MET A 184 51.89 -16.43 2.94
C MET A 184 52.22 -17.21 4.22
N TYR A 185 51.38 -18.17 4.58
CA TYR A 185 51.47 -18.88 5.87
C TYR A 185 52.03 -20.31 5.74
N GLY A 186 52.33 -20.75 4.51
CA GLY A 186 52.73 -22.12 4.19
C GLY A 186 51.51 -23.04 4.07
N GLU A 187 51.74 -24.26 3.58
CA GLU A 187 50.77 -25.33 3.78
C GLU A 187 50.72 -25.61 5.28
N GLU A 188 49.57 -25.37 5.92
CA GLU A 188 49.30 -26.02 7.18
C GLU A 188 49.43 -27.52 6.85
N PRO A 189 50.39 -28.25 7.49
CA PRO A 189 50.51 -29.67 7.22
C PRO A 189 49.12 -30.25 7.36
N PRO A 190 48.68 -31.18 6.47
CA PRO A 190 47.40 -31.82 6.65
C PRO A 190 47.36 -32.21 8.11
N SER A 191 46.36 -31.71 8.84
CA SER A 191 46.14 -32.09 10.22
C SER A 191 46.21 -33.60 10.19
N SER A 192 47.36 -34.14 10.54
CA SER A 192 47.43 -35.49 10.99
C SER A 192 46.49 -35.38 12.17
N ALA A 193 45.30 -35.94 12.01
CA ALA A 193 44.83 -36.81 13.05
C ALA A 193 46.00 -37.76 13.30
N ALA A 194 46.99 -37.29 14.05
CA ALA A 194 47.97 -38.09 14.70
C ALA A 194 47.06 -38.97 15.50
N ALA A 195 46.86 -40.19 14.98
CA ALA A 195 46.28 -41.28 15.71
C ALA A 195 47.03 -41.23 17.03
N SER A 196 46.37 -40.69 18.04
CA SER A 196 46.94 -40.53 19.36
C SER A 196 47.08 -41.96 19.84
N THR A 197 48.22 -42.55 19.51
CA THR A 197 48.60 -43.88 19.90
C THR A 197 49.09 -43.70 21.33
N TYR A 198 48.14 -43.49 22.25
CA TYR A 198 48.43 -43.55 23.67
C TYR A 198 49.10 -44.90 23.94
N PRO A 199 50.18 -44.95 24.74
CA PRO A 199 50.77 -46.21 25.15
C PRO A 199 49.71 -47.04 25.90
N ASN A 200 49.39 -48.21 25.35
CA ASN A 200 48.44 -49.15 25.93
C ASN A 200 49.02 -49.75 27.21
N PHE A 201 48.50 -49.34 28.37
CA PHE A 201 48.90 -49.86 29.69
C PHE A 201 48.22 -51.20 30.06
N GLY A 202 48.15 -52.13 29.10
CA GLY A 202 48.02 -53.56 29.42
C GLY A 202 46.71 -53.98 30.09
N GLN A 203 45.57 -53.50 29.63
CA GLN A 203 44.27 -54.12 29.95
C GLN A 203 43.31 -54.05 28.75
N GLY A 204 43.23 -55.15 28.00
CA GLY A 204 42.27 -55.36 26.90
C GLY A 204 42.82 -55.08 25.50
N SER A 205 42.64 -56.04 24.58
CA SER A 205 43.05 -55.96 23.17
C SER A 205 42.57 -54.67 22.48
N PRO A 206 43.45 -53.94 21.76
CA PRO A 206 43.02 -52.91 20.83
C PRO A 206 42.79 -53.59 19.47
N GLY A 207 41.53 -53.77 19.08
CA GLY A 207 41.26 -54.39 17.78
C GLY A 207 39.80 -54.66 17.49
N ALA A 208 39.01 -53.60 17.36
CA ALA A 208 37.90 -53.52 16.40
C ALA A 208 37.23 -52.15 16.56
N THR A 209 37.46 -51.24 15.62
CA THR A 209 36.46 -50.21 15.34
C THR A 209 35.14 -50.92 15.07
N SER A 210 34.09 -50.60 15.82
CA SER A 210 32.73 -51.04 15.51
C SER A 210 32.36 -50.47 14.14
N GLN A 211 32.63 -51.25 13.08
CA GLN A 211 31.97 -51.07 11.80
C GLN A 211 30.49 -51.31 12.08
N LYS A 212 29.63 -50.38 11.66
CA LYS A 212 28.17 -50.55 11.75
C LYS A 212 27.83 -51.87 11.06
N SER A 213 27.53 -52.91 11.83
CA SER A 213 27.20 -54.23 11.31
C SER A 213 25.93 -54.09 10.47
N THR A 214 25.98 -54.51 9.21
CA THR A 214 24.78 -54.54 8.39
C THR A 214 23.86 -55.67 8.86
N ARG A 215 22.58 -55.63 8.46
CA ARG A 215 21.63 -56.71 8.75
C ARG A 215 22.12 -58.08 8.23
N ALA A 216 22.90 -58.08 7.16
CA ALA A 216 23.49 -59.28 6.58
C ALA A 216 24.59 -59.86 7.49
N ASP A 217 25.42 -59.01 8.12
CA ASP A 217 26.47 -59.45 9.04
C ASP A 217 25.86 -60.06 10.30
N GLY A 218 24.79 -59.47 10.81
CA GLY A 218 24.04 -60.02 11.95
C GLY A 218 23.39 -61.38 11.63
N LEU A 219 22.84 -61.55 10.43
CA LEU A 219 22.28 -62.82 9.96
C LEU A 219 23.35 -63.90 9.76
N ALA A 220 24.51 -63.54 9.23
CA ALA A 220 25.63 -64.45 9.04
C ALA A 220 26.17 -64.95 10.40
N GLU A 221 26.27 -64.06 11.38
CA GLU A 221 26.74 -64.41 12.72
C GLU A 221 25.70 -65.22 13.50
N ALA A 222 24.40 -64.90 13.37
CA ALA A 222 23.32 -65.70 13.94
C ALA A 222 23.32 -67.14 13.39
N LYS A 223 23.52 -67.30 12.08
CA LYS A 223 23.63 -68.61 11.43
C LYS A 223 24.84 -69.40 11.91
N ARG A 224 26.00 -68.75 12.13
CA ARG A 224 27.17 -69.40 12.74
C ARG A 224 26.91 -69.89 14.16
N ARG A 225 26.05 -69.20 14.90
CA ARG A 225 25.64 -69.56 16.28
C ARG A 225 24.45 -70.52 16.33
N GLY A 226 24.03 -71.05 15.18
CA GLY A 226 22.94 -72.01 15.07
C GLY A 226 21.54 -71.40 15.10
N PHE A 227 21.42 -70.07 15.09
CA PHE A 227 20.14 -69.38 14.97
C PHE A 227 19.80 -69.19 13.49
N SER A 228 18.85 -69.98 12.99
CA SER A 228 18.18 -69.69 11.72
C SER A 228 16.95 -68.84 11.99
N PRO A 229 16.72 -67.72 11.27
CA PRO A 229 15.41 -67.09 11.29
C PRO A 229 14.40 -68.09 10.73
N ALA A 230 13.31 -68.35 11.46
CA ALA A 230 12.15 -69.02 10.91
C ALA A 230 11.51 -68.10 9.86
N ALA A 231 11.04 -68.70 8.76
CA ALA A 231 10.43 -68.02 7.62
C ALA A 231 9.16 -67.24 8.01
#